data_AF-A0A915PUZ9-F1
#
_entry.id   AF-A0A915PUZ9-F1
#
_cell.length_a   1.000
_cell.length_b   1.000
_cell.length_c   1.000
_cell.angle_alpha   90.00
_cell.angle_beta   90.00
_cell.angle_gamma   90.00
#
_symmetry.space_group_name_H-M   'P 1'
#
loop_
_entity.id
_entity.type
_entity.pdbx_description
1 polymer ?
#
loop_
_entity_poly.entity_id
_entity_poly.type
_entity_poly.pdbx_seq_one_letter_code
_entity_poly.pdbx_strand_id
1 'polypeptide(L)'
;MSFLTHLLSGRTSINIGKASLLTGPLFGNNIRQTLTFFKLSRISDSLQRRVVLGVPLSCHLTPSQRRTIGAWLLGCAGMVYGAVALGGVTRLTESGLSMVNWDLFRTMKPPWGKEQWEIEFERYKQFPEYKFKSSNEEMTLAEFKFIWAMEYIHRMWGRALGIVFLVPCACFWAKGRFSSAMKKRMLIAGTLICFQGLIGWWMVKSGLDPNNNSNKEIPRVSEYRLATHLTLAFVLYTVFLWTGLSHIFTPYNVCFY
;
A
#
# COMPACT_ATOMS: atom_id res chain seq x y z
N MET A 1 14.56 -76.88 30.58
CA MET A 1 13.33 -77.15 31.35
C MET A 1 12.26 -76.22 30.78
N SER A 2 11.32 -76.72 29.96
CA SER A 2 9.92 -77.01 30.37
C SER A 2 9.27 -75.79 31.05
N PHE A 3 8.10 -75.24 30.68
CA PHE A 3 6.93 -75.82 30.02
C PHE A 3 5.88 -74.70 29.83
N LEU A 4 5.13 -74.74 28.72
CA LEU A 4 3.70 -74.47 28.52
C LEU A 4 2.87 -73.47 29.37
N THR A 5 2.22 -72.54 28.64
CA THR A 5 0.77 -72.21 28.59
C THR A 5 -0.07 -72.03 29.86
N HIS A 6 -0.82 -70.92 29.91
CA HIS A 6 -2.23 -70.99 30.30
C HIS A 6 -3.08 -69.96 29.55
N LEU A 7 -4.11 -70.49 28.90
CA LEU A 7 -5.22 -69.82 28.23
C LEU A 7 -6.48 -70.16 29.07
N LEU A 8 -7.51 -69.31 28.96
CA LEU A 8 -8.92 -69.52 29.33
C LEU A 8 -9.38 -69.32 30.79
N SER A 9 -10.30 -68.36 30.96
CA SER A 9 -11.62 -68.43 31.64
C SER A 9 -11.99 -66.99 32.06
N GLY A 10 -13.08 -66.32 31.67
CA GLY A 10 -14.41 -66.76 31.26
C GLY A 10 -15.43 -66.36 32.33
N ARG A 11 -16.26 -65.31 32.11
CA ARG A 11 -17.75 -65.28 32.29
C ARG A 11 -18.40 -63.89 32.50
N THR A 12 -19.48 -63.69 31.73
CA THR A 12 -20.78 -63.01 31.99
C THR A 12 -20.82 -61.51 32.32
N SER A 13 -21.72 -60.69 31.76
CA SER A 13 -23.15 -60.93 31.54
C SER A 13 -23.70 -60.13 30.34
N ILE A 14 -24.58 -60.77 29.57
CA ILE A 14 -25.41 -60.19 28.50
C ILE A 14 -26.82 -60.05 29.07
N ASN A 15 -27.44 -58.87 28.91
CA ASN A 15 -28.87 -58.71 29.13
C ASN A 15 -29.52 -58.17 27.84
N ILE A 16 -30.40 -58.98 27.25
CA ILE A 16 -31.22 -58.68 26.06
C ILE A 16 -32.67 -58.95 26.43
N GLY A 17 -33.50 -57.90 26.44
CA GLY A 17 -34.93 -57.96 26.07
C GLY A 17 -35.11 -56.98 24.92
N LYS A 18 -35.46 -57.39 23.67
CA LYS A 18 -36.80 -57.71 23.12
C LYS A 18 -37.85 -56.66 23.50
N ALA A 19 -38.65 -56.05 22.62
CA ALA A 19 -38.86 -56.10 21.16
C ALA A 19 -39.77 -54.86 20.84
N SER A 20 -39.66 -54.10 19.74
CA SER A 20 -40.26 -54.32 18.41
C SER A 20 -41.20 -53.17 17.98
N LEU A 21 -40.98 -52.68 16.74
CA LEU A 21 -41.91 -52.05 15.78
C LEU A 21 -42.43 -50.61 16.06
N LEU A 22 -42.00 -49.63 15.23
CA LEU A 22 -42.76 -49.14 14.06
C LEU A 22 -42.01 -48.00 13.31
N THR A 23 -41.84 -48.21 12.00
CA THR A 23 -41.85 -47.25 10.86
C THR A 23 -40.86 -46.07 10.75
N GLY A 24 -40.03 -46.09 9.69
CA GLY A 24 -39.43 -44.89 9.07
C GLY A 24 -38.14 -45.19 8.28
N PRO A 25 -38.04 -44.95 6.95
CA PRO A 25 -36.89 -45.39 6.16
C PRO A 25 -35.87 -44.27 5.88
N LEU A 26 -34.70 -44.69 5.38
CA LEU A 26 -33.68 -43.94 4.60
C LEU A 26 -32.70 -43.10 5.46
N PHE A 27 -31.55 -43.64 5.85
CA PHE A 27 -30.37 -43.92 5.01
C PHE A 27 -30.05 -42.80 4.00
N GLY A 28 -29.03 -42.01 4.33
CA GLY A 28 -28.34 -41.12 3.39
C GLY A 28 -28.38 -39.65 3.82
N ASN A 29 -27.34 -39.19 4.53
CA ASN A 29 -26.87 -37.78 4.49
C ASN A 29 -25.51 -37.55 5.19
N ASN A 30 -25.00 -38.48 6.00
CA ASN A 30 -23.79 -38.22 6.81
C ASN A 30 -22.43 -38.30 6.10
N ILE A 31 -22.35 -38.78 4.85
CA ILE A 31 -21.06 -38.88 4.14
C ILE A 31 -20.72 -37.58 3.37
N ARG A 32 -21.73 -36.85 2.87
CA ARG A 32 -21.50 -35.56 2.18
C ARG A 32 -21.12 -34.44 3.14
N GLN A 33 -21.68 -34.40 4.36
CA GLN A 33 -21.35 -33.38 5.36
C GLN A 33 -19.93 -33.55 5.94
N THR A 34 -19.45 -34.78 6.09
CA THR A 34 -18.11 -35.04 6.65
C THR A 34 -17.00 -34.71 5.64
N LEU A 35 -17.24 -34.97 4.35
CA LEU A 35 -16.30 -34.63 3.27
C LEU A 35 -16.27 -33.13 2.93
N THR A 36 -17.39 -32.41 3.08
CA THR A 36 -17.40 -30.95 2.90
C THR A 36 -16.71 -30.23 4.05
N PHE A 37 -16.88 -30.68 5.29
CA PHE A 37 -16.22 -30.07 6.45
C PHE A 37 -14.69 -30.22 6.42
N PHE A 38 -14.19 -31.40 6.07
CA PHE A 38 -12.73 -31.63 5.95
C PHE A 38 -12.09 -30.89 4.76
N LYS A 39 -12.84 -30.67 3.67
CA LYS A 39 -12.33 -29.96 2.49
C LYS A 39 -12.37 -28.44 2.68
N LEU A 40 -13.37 -27.91 3.40
CA LEU A 40 -13.51 -26.48 3.71
C LEU A 40 -12.45 -25.99 4.71
N SER A 41 -12.14 -26.74 5.78
CA SER A 41 -11.10 -26.31 6.74
C SER A 41 -9.70 -26.30 6.12
N ARG A 42 -9.37 -27.30 5.30
CA ARG A 42 -8.07 -27.41 4.63
C ARG A 42 -7.84 -26.29 3.59
N ILE A 43 -8.90 -25.89 2.88
CA ILE A 43 -8.83 -24.78 1.92
C ILE A 43 -8.68 -23.45 2.66
N SER A 44 -9.46 -23.23 3.73
CA SER A 44 -9.35 -22.05 4.59
C SER A 44 -7.94 -21.90 5.15
N ASP A 45 -7.39 -22.95 5.76
CA ASP A 45 -6.05 -22.92 6.36
C ASP A 45 -4.92 -22.71 5.35
N SER A 46 -5.09 -23.17 4.11
CA SER A 46 -4.09 -22.98 3.04
C SER A 46 -4.12 -21.57 2.47
N LEU A 47 -5.32 -20.99 2.32
CA LEU A 47 -5.52 -19.60 1.89
C LEU A 47 -5.09 -18.65 3.00
N GLN A 48 -5.47 -18.94 4.24
CA GLN A 48 -5.12 -18.16 5.43
C GLN A 48 -3.60 -18.20 5.66
N ARG A 49 -2.90 -19.34 5.48
CA ARG A 49 -1.42 -19.37 5.53
C ARG A 49 -0.74 -18.57 4.42
N ARG A 50 -1.25 -18.62 3.17
CA ARG A 50 -0.68 -17.85 2.05
C ARG A 50 -0.90 -16.35 2.20
N VAL A 51 -2.01 -15.95 2.82
CA VAL A 51 -2.35 -14.54 3.08
C VAL A 51 -1.61 -14.01 4.32
N VAL A 52 -1.47 -14.81 5.38
CA VAL A 52 -0.98 -14.35 6.68
C VAL A 52 0.55 -14.41 6.82
N LEU A 53 1.28 -15.26 6.09
CA LEU A 53 2.71 -15.51 6.38
C LEU A 53 3.72 -15.15 5.27
N GLY A 54 3.34 -14.53 4.16
CA GLY A 54 4.33 -14.02 3.17
C GLY A 54 5.26 -15.08 2.55
N VAL A 55 5.01 -16.37 2.80
CA VAL A 55 5.92 -17.49 2.51
C VAL A 55 6.30 -17.66 1.02
N PRO A 56 5.47 -17.30 0.00
CA PRO A 56 5.92 -17.41 -1.39
C PRO A 56 6.74 -16.21 -1.91
N LEU A 57 6.93 -15.14 -1.13
CA LEU A 57 7.60 -13.92 -1.61
C LEU A 57 9.13 -14.07 -1.64
N SER A 58 9.69 -14.89 -0.75
CA SER A 58 11.13 -14.90 -0.48
C SER A 58 11.79 -16.28 -0.51
N CYS A 59 11.05 -17.35 -0.85
CA CYS A 59 11.52 -18.73 -0.64
C CYS A 59 12.78 -19.12 -1.42
N HIS A 60 13.05 -18.48 -2.56
CA HIS A 60 14.24 -18.75 -3.39
C HIS A 60 15.38 -17.74 -3.19
N LEU A 61 15.25 -16.80 -2.24
CA LEU A 61 16.24 -15.75 -2.02
C LEU A 61 17.17 -16.09 -0.85
N THR A 62 18.46 -15.80 -1.02
CA THR A 62 19.43 -15.88 0.08
C THR A 62 19.08 -14.88 1.21
N PRO A 63 19.47 -15.14 2.47
CA PRO A 63 19.21 -14.22 3.58
C PRO A 63 19.70 -12.78 3.31
N SER A 64 20.87 -12.64 2.66
CA SER A 64 21.40 -11.32 2.28
C SER A 64 20.50 -10.61 1.26
N GLN A 65 20.08 -11.29 0.20
CA GLN A 65 19.21 -10.69 -0.83
C GLN A 65 17.88 -10.26 -0.24
N ARG A 66 17.31 -11.06 0.67
CA ARG A 66 16.08 -10.73 1.36
C ARG A 66 16.22 -9.47 2.21
N ARG A 67 17.29 -9.35 2.99
CA ARG A 67 17.58 -8.13 3.76
C ARG A 67 17.71 -6.92 2.87
N THR A 68 18.41 -7.02 1.73
CA THR A 68 18.54 -5.92 0.77
C THR A 68 17.18 -5.48 0.21
N ILE A 69 16.35 -6.42 -0.23
CA ILE A 69 15.00 -6.11 -0.78
C ILE A 69 14.10 -5.54 0.32
N GLY A 70 14.13 -6.12 1.52
CA GLY A 70 13.37 -5.65 2.67
C GLY A 70 13.75 -4.23 3.08
N ALA A 71 15.04 -3.94 3.21
CA ALA A 71 15.54 -2.61 3.56
C ALA A 71 15.19 -1.57 2.50
N TRP A 72 15.29 -1.92 1.21
CA TRP A 72 14.84 -1.06 0.11
C TRP A 72 13.35 -0.72 0.22
N LEU A 73 12.49 -1.71 0.41
CA LEU A 73 11.04 -1.50 0.56
C LEU A 73 10.69 -0.69 1.81
N LEU A 74 11.39 -0.91 2.93
CA LEU A 74 11.23 -0.08 4.12
C LEU A 74 11.71 1.36 3.89
N GLY A 75 12.78 1.55 3.13
CA GLY A 75 13.21 2.87 2.66
C GLY A 75 12.11 3.57 1.86
N CYS A 76 11.49 2.86 0.90
CA CYS A 76 10.34 3.37 0.15
C CYS A 76 9.15 3.69 1.08
N ALA A 77 8.86 2.85 2.07
CA ALA A 77 7.80 3.12 3.06
C ALA A 77 8.09 4.39 3.87
N GLY A 78 9.34 4.57 4.33
CA GLY A 78 9.79 5.79 5.01
C GLY A 78 9.67 7.03 4.13
N MET A 79 10.00 6.92 2.84
CA MET A 79 9.81 8.00 1.87
C MET A 79 8.33 8.33 1.66
N VAL A 80 7.42 7.35 1.59
CA VAL A 80 5.97 7.60 1.51
C VAL A 80 5.47 8.31 2.76
N TYR A 81 5.90 7.87 3.95
CA TYR A 81 5.57 8.56 5.20
C TYR A 81 6.05 10.01 5.18
N GLY A 82 7.30 10.26 4.77
CA GLY A 82 7.84 11.61 4.60
C GLY A 82 7.02 12.43 3.60
N ALA A 83 6.58 11.85 2.49
CA ALA A 83 5.73 12.51 1.51
C ALA A 83 4.38 12.93 2.12
N VAL A 84 3.75 12.05 2.91
CA VAL A 84 2.49 12.32 3.61
C VAL A 84 2.67 13.45 4.65
N ALA A 85 3.75 13.41 5.43
CA ALA A 85 4.07 14.47 6.40
C ALA A 85 4.30 15.82 5.70
N LEU A 86 5.14 15.85 4.66
CA LEU A 86 5.40 17.05 3.86
C LEU A 86 4.12 17.59 3.21
N GLY A 87 3.29 16.72 2.63
CA GLY A 87 2.01 17.10 2.03
C GLY A 87 1.02 17.64 3.06
N GLY A 88 1.03 17.08 4.28
CA GLY A 88 0.27 17.59 5.41
C GLY A 88 0.69 19.02 5.77
N VAL A 89 1.99 19.28 5.88
CA VAL A 89 2.51 20.64 6.11
C VAL A 89 2.14 21.56 4.95
N THR A 90 2.32 21.14 3.69
CA THR A 90 1.92 21.92 2.49
C THR A 90 0.44 22.29 2.52
N ARG A 91 -0.42 21.39 3.02
CA ARG A 91 -1.86 21.68 3.16
C ARG A 91 -2.16 22.66 4.29
N LEU A 92 -1.47 22.54 5.43
CA LEU A 92 -1.64 23.41 6.59
C LEU A 92 -1.10 24.83 6.34
N THR A 93 -0.05 24.96 5.53
CA THR A 93 0.48 26.26 5.08
C THR A 93 -0.24 26.80 3.84
N GLU A 94 -1.28 26.10 3.38
CA GLU A 94 -2.06 26.42 2.18
C GLU A 94 -1.17 26.67 0.96
N SER A 95 -0.10 25.90 0.80
CA SER A 95 0.87 26.08 -0.29
C SER A 95 0.59 25.20 -1.50
N GLY A 96 -0.47 24.40 -1.49
CA GLY A 96 -0.72 23.36 -2.50
C GLY A 96 -1.11 23.84 -3.91
N LEU A 97 -1.27 25.15 -4.12
CA LEU A 97 -1.56 25.76 -5.43
C LEU A 97 -0.57 26.88 -5.80
N SER A 98 0.54 26.99 -5.06
CA SER A 98 1.59 27.99 -5.29
C SER A 98 2.39 27.77 -6.57
N MET A 99 2.43 26.53 -7.08
CA MET A 99 3.15 26.12 -8.28
C MET A 99 2.19 25.67 -9.39
N VAL A 100 1.84 26.65 -10.23
CA VAL A 100 0.82 26.52 -11.29
C VAL A 100 1.26 25.58 -12.42
N ASN A 101 2.55 25.59 -12.76
CA ASN A 101 3.07 24.77 -13.86
C ASN A 101 3.33 23.33 -13.39
N TRP A 102 2.46 22.42 -13.82
CA TRP A 102 2.70 20.99 -13.70
C TRP A 102 3.40 20.46 -14.94
N ASP A 103 4.73 20.54 -14.98
CA ASP A 103 5.54 19.84 -15.97
C ASP A 103 6.26 18.65 -15.33
N LEU A 104 6.19 17.48 -15.96
CA LEU A 104 6.85 16.27 -15.44
C LEU A 104 8.38 16.39 -15.42
N PHE A 105 8.96 17.08 -16.42
CA PHE A 105 10.41 17.19 -16.59
C PHE A 105 10.94 18.63 -16.61
N ARG A 106 10.19 19.61 -17.16
CA ARG A 106 10.68 20.99 -17.34
C ARG A 106 10.79 21.79 -16.04
N THR A 107 9.84 21.64 -15.12
CA THR A 107 9.84 22.36 -13.83
C THR A 107 10.71 21.73 -12.74
N MET A 108 11.67 20.86 -13.10
CA MET A 108 12.65 20.36 -12.12
C MET A 108 13.58 21.46 -11.60
N LYS A 109 13.76 22.56 -12.34
CA LYS A 109 14.66 23.65 -11.95
C LYS A 109 13.90 24.73 -11.18
N PRO A 110 14.26 25.04 -9.92
CA PRO A 110 13.69 26.17 -9.21
C PRO A 110 14.18 27.50 -9.82
N PRO A 111 13.49 28.63 -9.58
CA PRO A 111 14.00 29.95 -9.97
C PRO A 111 15.29 30.26 -9.20
N TRP A 112 16.36 30.63 -9.90
CA TRP A 112 17.67 30.92 -9.27
C TRP A 112 17.94 32.42 -9.14
N GLY A 113 17.42 33.22 -10.08
CA GLY A 113 17.63 34.67 -10.12
C GLY A 113 16.47 35.48 -9.54
N LYS A 114 16.74 36.70 -9.09
CA LYS A 114 15.72 37.64 -8.58
C LYS A 114 14.63 37.90 -9.62
N GLU A 115 15.02 38.16 -10.86
CA GLU A 115 14.11 38.39 -12.00
C GLU A 115 13.19 37.20 -12.27
N GLN A 116 13.70 35.96 -12.18
CA GLN A 116 12.87 34.75 -12.37
C GLN A 116 11.85 34.58 -11.24
N TRP A 117 12.24 34.91 -10.00
CA TRP A 117 11.33 34.91 -8.85
C TRP A 117 10.23 35.95 -8.99
N GLU A 118 10.56 37.14 -9.49
CA GLU A 118 9.58 38.20 -9.76
C GLU A 118 8.61 37.77 -10.85
N ILE A 119 9.07 37.17 -11.96
CA ILE A 119 8.20 36.65 -13.02
C ILE A 119 7.24 35.57 -12.49
N GLU A 120 7.73 34.63 -11.69
CA GLU A 120 6.88 33.56 -11.14
C GLU A 120 5.88 34.13 -10.11
N PHE A 121 6.29 35.13 -9.34
CA PHE A 121 5.42 35.81 -8.39
C PHE A 121 4.33 36.62 -9.10
N GLU A 122 4.67 37.38 -10.15
CA GLU A 122 3.69 38.08 -10.99
C GLU A 122 2.70 37.12 -11.64
N ARG A 123 3.16 35.92 -12.06
CA ARG A 123 2.25 34.87 -12.50
C ARG A 123 1.33 34.42 -11.36
N TYR A 124 1.87 34.18 -10.16
CA TYR A 124 1.08 33.77 -9.00
C TYR A 124 -0.01 34.81 -8.63
N LYS A 125 0.27 36.11 -8.76
CA LYS A 125 -0.69 37.20 -8.53
C LYS A 125 -1.95 37.12 -9.41
N GLN A 126 -1.86 36.47 -10.57
CA GLN A 126 -3.01 36.30 -11.47
C GLN A 126 -4.00 35.26 -10.95
N PHE A 127 -3.61 34.41 -10.01
CA PHE A 127 -4.46 33.33 -9.49
C PHE A 127 -5.38 33.80 -8.37
N PRO A 128 -6.58 33.20 -8.23
CA PRO A 128 -7.51 33.61 -7.19
C PRO A 128 -6.98 33.30 -5.77
N GLU A 129 -6.04 32.36 -5.62
CA GLU A 129 -5.42 32.04 -4.32
C GLU A 129 -4.60 33.22 -3.76
N TYR A 130 -3.86 33.92 -4.63
CA TYR A 130 -3.15 35.14 -4.23
C TYR A 130 -4.12 36.20 -3.71
N LYS A 131 -5.24 36.40 -4.42
CA LYS A 131 -6.27 37.38 -4.03
C LYS A 131 -6.91 37.04 -2.69
N PHE A 132 -7.10 35.75 -2.41
CA PHE A 132 -7.63 35.29 -1.12
C PHE A 132 -6.63 35.52 0.02
N LYS A 133 -5.37 35.11 -0.16
CA LYS A 133 -4.32 35.31 0.87
C LYS A 133 -3.96 36.77 1.08
N SER A 134 -3.98 37.57 0.02
CA SER A 134 -3.64 39.00 0.07
C SER A 134 -4.81 39.91 0.42
N SER A 135 -5.93 39.34 0.89
CA SER A 135 -7.14 40.10 1.22
C SER A 135 -6.99 40.97 2.48
N ASN A 136 -6.13 40.55 3.42
CA ASN A 136 -5.87 41.28 4.67
C ASN A 136 -4.52 42.01 4.64
N GLU A 137 -3.49 41.43 4.02
CA GLU A 137 -2.14 42.00 3.91
C GLU A 137 -1.52 41.55 2.58
N GLU A 138 -0.85 42.44 1.86
CA GLU A 138 -0.19 42.06 0.61
C GLU A 138 0.91 41.03 0.85
N MET A 139 0.81 39.87 0.18
CA MET A 139 1.80 38.82 0.35
C MET A 139 3.17 39.27 -0.19
N THR A 140 4.21 39.11 0.62
CA THR A 140 5.58 39.46 0.26
C THR A 140 6.21 38.39 -0.64
N LEU A 141 7.28 38.76 -1.36
CA LEU A 141 8.08 37.80 -2.14
C LEU A 141 8.70 36.69 -1.26
N ALA A 142 8.99 37.00 0.01
CA ALA A 142 9.57 36.03 0.94
C ALA A 142 8.54 34.94 1.32
N GLU A 143 7.30 35.33 1.59
CA GLU A 143 6.20 34.40 1.86
C GLU A 143 5.87 33.55 0.62
N PHE A 144 5.86 34.17 -0.56
CA PHE A 144 5.72 33.44 -1.82
C PHE A 144 6.79 32.35 -1.98
N LYS A 145 8.06 32.69 -1.75
CA LYS A 145 9.17 31.73 -1.83
C LYS A 145 9.00 30.56 -0.87
N PHE A 146 8.50 30.82 0.34
CA PHE A 146 8.25 29.77 1.33
C PHE A 146 7.16 28.79 0.87
N ILE A 147 5.99 29.30 0.45
CA ILE A 147 4.90 28.43 -0.02
C ILE A 147 5.33 27.66 -1.28
N TRP A 148 6.01 28.34 -2.21
CA TRP A 148 6.53 27.72 -3.43
C TRP A 148 7.53 26.61 -3.12
N ALA A 149 8.45 26.82 -2.16
CA ALA A 149 9.45 25.84 -1.77
C ALA A 149 8.81 24.59 -1.15
N MET A 150 7.80 24.75 -0.31
CA MET A 150 7.07 23.62 0.29
C MET A 150 6.44 22.74 -0.79
N GLU A 151 5.76 23.33 -1.76
CA GLU A 151 5.15 22.58 -2.84
C GLU A 151 6.20 21.93 -3.77
N TYR A 152 7.26 22.66 -4.09
CA TYR A 152 8.37 22.14 -4.89
C TYR A 152 9.03 20.92 -4.23
N ILE A 153 9.36 21.01 -2.94
CA ILE A 153 9.97 19.91 -2.18
C ILE A 153 9.04 18.70 -2.16
N HIS A 154 7.74 18.89 -1.91
CA HIS A 154 6.77 17.80 -1.92
C HIS A 154 6.71 17.11 -3.30
N ARG A 155 6.67 17.88 -4.39
CA ARG A 155 6.68 17.35 -5.77
C ARG A 155 7.99 16.62 -6.10
N MET A 156 9.14 17.18 -5.73
CA MET A 156 10.44 16.54 -5.97
C MET A 156 10.59 15.26 -5.16
N TRP A 157 10.09 15.24 -3.92
CA TRP A 157 10.08 14.07 -3.07
C TRP A 157 9.28 12.92 -3.67
N GLY A 158 8.10 13.21 -4.24
CA GLY A 158 7.31 12.23 -4.98
C GLY A 158 8.04 11.64 -6.20
N ARG A 159 8.77 12.47 -6.95
CA ARG A 159 9.60 12.02 -8.09
C ARG A 159 10.77 11.14 -7.61
N ALA A 160 11.46 11.56 -6.56
CA ALA A 160 12.54 10.82 -5.95
C ALA A 160 12.07 9.43 -5.48
N LEU A 161 10.91 9.35 -4.82
CA LEU A 161 10.27 8.08 -4.45
C LEU A 161 10.05 7.19 -5.68
N GLY A 162 9.53 7.76 -6.78
CA GLY A 162 9.33 7.03 -8.03
C GLY A 162 10.63 6.41 -8.57
N ILE A 163 11.74 7.16 -8.56
CA ILE A 163 13.05 6.67 -9.02
C ILE A 163 13.63 5.62 -8.07
N VAL A 164 13.62 5.90 -6.76
CA VAL A 164 14.11 5.00 -5.70
C VAL A 164 13.33 3.70 -5.68
N PHE A 165 12.07 3.70 -6.08
CA PHE A 165 11.31 2.48 -6.30
C PHE A 165 11.65 1.82 -7.66
N LEU A 166 11.50 2.54 -8.77
CA LEU A 166 11.55 1.93 -10.10
C LEU A 166 12.93 1.35 -10.45
N VAL A 167 14.02 2.06 -10.11
CA VAL A 167 15.38 1.62 -10.50
C VAL A 167 15.76 0.30 -9.81
N PRO A 168 15.72 0.17 -8.47
CA PRO A 168 15.99 -1.11 -7.83
C PRO A 168 14.97 -2.19 -8.19
N CYS A 169 13.68 -1.84 -8.37
CA CYS A 169 12.65 -2.77 -8.80
C CYS A 169 13.01 -3.41 -10.15
N ALA A 170 13.37 -2.60 -11.15
CA ALA A 170 13.78 -3.09 -12.47
C ALA A 170 15.05 -3.95 -12.38
N CYS A 171 16.05 -3.51 -11.60
CA CYS A 171 17.28 -4.28 -11.39
C CYS A 171 17.02 -5.65 -10.74
N PHE A 172 16.17 -5.72 -9.71
CA PHE A 172 15.83 -6.98 -9.04
C PHE A 172 14.98 -7.89 -9.94
N TRP A 173 14.09 -7.31 -10.74
CA TRP A 173 13.29 -8.05 -11.70
C TRP A 173 14.17 -8.68 -12.79
N ALA A 174 15.07 -7.90 -13.40
CA ALA A 174 16.00 -8.39 -14.42
C ALA A 174 16.95 -9.47 -13.87
N LYS A 175 17.35 -9.37 -12.61
CA LYS A 175 18.17 -10.38 -11.91
C LYS A 175 17.39 -11.61 -11.44
N GLY A 176 16.10 -11.75 -11.78
CA GLY A 176 15.29 -12.90 -11.40
C GLY A 176 15.01 -13.02 -9.90
N ARG A 177 15.18 -11.93 -9.13
CA ARG A 177 15.05 -11.94 -7.65
C ARG A 177 13.60 -11.85 -7.17
N PHE A 178 12.63 -11.88 -8.06
CA PHE A 178 11.21 -11.81 -7.72
C PHE A 178 10.48 -13.09 -8.10
N SER A 179 9.83 -13.70 -7.11
CA SER A 179 8.83 -14.75 -7.34
C SER A 179 7.62 -14.18 -8.10
N SER A 180 6.80 -15.03 -8.70
CA SER A 180 5.59 -14.60 -9.42
C SER A 180 4.63 -13.79 -8.53
N ALA A 181 4.58 -14.10 -7.23
CA ALA A 181 3.80 -13.32 -6.27
C ALA A 181 4.42 -11.94 -6.02
N MET A 182 5.75 -11.85 -5.91
CA MET A 182 6.45 -10.59 -5.71
C MET A 182 6.32 -9.67 -6.93
N LYS A 183 6.44 -10.22 -8.15
CA LYS A 183 6.22 -9.47 -9.40
C LYS A 183 4.83 -8.81 -9.43
N LYS A 184 3.77 -9.54 -9.07
CA LYS A 184 2.41 -8.99 -8.96
C LYS A 184 2.33 -7.85 -7.95
N ARG A 185 2.94 -8.00 -6.77
CA ARG A 185 2.98 -6.93 -5.75
C ARG A 185 3.73 -5.70 -6.23
N MET A 186 4.86 -5.86 -6.92
CA MET A 186 5.63 -4.74 -7.47
C MET A 186 4.88 -4.02 -8.60
N LEU A 187 4.14 -4.75 -9.44
CA LEU A 187 3.25 -4.15 -10.43
C LEU A 187 2.14 -3.33 -9.77
N ILE A 188 1.48 -3.89 -8.75
CA ILE A 188 0.45 -3.16 -7.98
C ILE A 188 1.05 -1.89 -7.37
N ALA A 189 2.20 -1.99 -6.69
CA ALA A 189 2.86 -0.83 -6.10
C ALA A 189 3.27 0.23 -7.14
N GLY A 190 3.81 -0.20 -8.29
CA GLY A 190 4.15 0.70 -9.40
C GLY A 190 2.92 1.41 -9.96
N THR A 191 1.82 0.68 -10.18
CA THR A 191 0.55 1.26 -10.61
C THR A 191 0.00 2.26 -9.58
N LEU A 192 0.10 1.95 -8.29
CA LEU A 192 -0.30 2.87 -7.21
C LEU A 192 0.55 4.15 -7.21
N ILE A 193 1.87 4.06 -7.45
CA ILE A 193 2.75 5.24 -7.60
C ILE A 193 2.33 6.08 -8.82
N CYS A 194 2.04 5.46 -9.96
CA CYS A 194 1.57 6.18 -11.13
C CYS A 194 0.24 6.89 -10.85
N PHE A 195 -0.71 6.21 -10.21
CA PHE A 195 -1.98 6.83 -9.81
C PHE A 195 -1.81 7.95 -8.78
N GLN A 196 -0.84 7.85 -7.87
CA GLN A 196 -0.48 8.95 -6.97
C GLN A 196 -0.10 10.21 -7.75
N GLY A 197 0.79 10.09 -8.73
CA GLY A 197 1.16 11.21 -9.59
C GLY A 197 -0.02 11.78 -10.40
N LEU A 198 -0.88 10.90 -10.94
CA LEU A 198 -2.06 11.30 -11.71
C LEU A 198 -3.10 12.05 -10.85
N ILE A 199 -3.37 11.56 -9.63
CA ILE A 199 -4.28 12.22 -8.70
C ILE A 199 -3.70 13.54 -8.23
N GLY A 200 -2.38 13.60 -7.94
CA GLY A 200 -1.70 14.85 -7.56
C GLY A 200 -1.79 15.90 -8.67
N TRP A 201 -1.60 15.51 -9.93
CA TRP A 201 -1.85 16.38 -11.09
C TRP A 201 -3.30 16.86 -11.16
N TRP A 202 -4.25 15.93 -11.01
CA TRP A 202 -5.67 16.25 -11.05
C TRP A 202 -6.07 17.23 -9.95
N MET A 203 -5.55 17.08 -8.73
CA MET A 203 -5.75 18.02 -7.62
C MET A 203 -5.32 19.44 -7.98
N VAL A 204 -4.12 19.61 -8.56
CA VAL A 204 -3.58 20.92 -8.94
C VAL A 204 -4.39 21.53 -10.09
N LYS A 205 -4.57 20.77 -11.19
CA LYS A 205 -5.29 21.26 -12.37
C LYS A 205 -6.71 21.71 -12.02
N SER A 206 -7.38 20.92 -11.17
CA SER A 206 -8.76 21.19 -10.80
C SER A 206 -8.92 22.29 -9.77
N GLY A 207 -7.88 22.62 -8.99
CA GLY A 207 -7.83 23.80 -8.11
C GLY A 207 -7.67 25.12 -8.86
N LEU A 208 -7.08 25.07 -10.07
CA LEU A 208 -6.83 26.24 -10.92
C LEU A 208 -7.99 26.57 -11.87
N ASP A 209 -8.99 25.69 -12.02
CA ASP A 209 -10.13 25.86 -12.93
C ASP A 209 -11.35 26.46 -12.20
N PRO A 210 -11.79 27.69 -12.53
CA PRO A 210 -12.93 28.35 -11.88
C PRO A 210 -14.25 27.58 -12.00
N ASN A 211 -14.40 26.71 -13.00
CA ASN A 211 -15.62 25.94 -13.24
C ASN A 211 -15.66 24.58 -12.51
N ASN A 212 -14.51 24.11 -12.00
CA ASN A 212 -14.33 22.76 -11.45
C ASN A 212 -13.82 22.76 -9.99
N ASN A 213 -13.75 23.96 -9.41
CA ASN A 213 -13.54 24.21 -7.99
C ASN A 213 -14.83 23.91 -7.22
N SER A 214 -14.70 23.18 -6.11
CA SER A 214 -15.85 22.80 -5.26
C SER A 214 -16.56 24.00 -4.62
N ASN A 215 -15.93 25.18 -4.62
CA ASN A 215 -16.54 26.44 -4.22
C ASN A 215 -16.14 27.54 -5.22
N LYS A 216 -17.13 28.20 -5.82
CA LYS A 216 -16.94 29.29 -6.81
C LYS A 216 -16.24 30.53 -6.22
N GLU A 217 -16.15 30.62 -4.90
CA GLU A 217 -15.60 31.76 -4.15
C GLU A 217 -14.22 31.49 -3.53
N ILE A 218 -13.79 30.22 -3.39
CA ILE A 218 -12.51 29.89 -2.74
C ILE A 218 -11.80 28.78 -3.55
N PRO A 219 -10.67 29.07 -4.23
CA PRO A 219 -9.90 28.09 -4.99
C PRO A 219 -9.21 27.12 -4.03
N ARG A 220 -9.94 26.10 -3.57
CA ARG A 220 -9.40 25.02 -2.74
C ARG A 220 -9.57 23.71 -3.48
N VAL A 221 -8.54 22.86 -3.38
CA VAL A 221 -8.65 21.47 -3.82
C VAL A 221 -9.74 20.80 -2.98
N SER A 222 -10.75 20.24 -3.65
CA SER A 222 -11.85 19.54 -2.98
C SER A 222 -11.33 18.48 -2.00
N GLU A 223 -11.95 18.45 -0.83
CA GLU A 223 -11.65 17.55 0.28
C GLU A 223 -11.68 16.09 -0.15
N TYR A 224 -12.56 15.75 -1.11
CA TYR A 224 -12.65 14.42 -1.70
C TYR A 224 -11.40 14.05 -2.51
N ARG A 225 -10.81 14.99 -3.27
CA ARG A 225 -9.59 14.75 -4.06
C ARG A 225 -8.40 14.54 -3.14
N LEU A 226 -8.29 15.37 -2.10
CA LEU A 226 -7.27 15.26 -1.05
C LEU A 226 -7.38 13.93 -0.30
N ALA A 227 -8.59 13.56 0.14
CA ALA A 227 -8.84 12.30 0.84
C ALA A 227 -8.51 11.08 -0.04
N THR A 228 -8.85 11.14 -1.33
CA THR A 228 -8.51 10.07 -2.30
C THR A 228 -7.00 9.92 -2.44
N HIS A 229 -6.28 11.04 -2.60
CA HIS A 229 -4.82 11.06 -2.69
C HIS A 229 -4.16 10.50 -1.42
N LEU A 230 -4.59 10.97 -0.25
CA LEU A 230 -4.07 10.52 1.04
C LEU A 230 -4.35 9.03 1.30
N THR A 231 -5.58 8.58 1.01
CA THR A 231 -5.97 7.17 1.18
C THR A 231 -5.10 6.26 0.32
N LEU A 232 -4.90 6.63 -0.94
CA LEU A 232 -4.05 5.86 -1.84
C LEU A 232 -2.58 5.87 -1.38
N ALA A 233 -2.11 6.94 -0.74
CA ALA A 233 -0.77 7.02 -0.16
C ALA A 233 -0.62 6.07 1.04
N PHE A 234 -1.63 5.98 1.91
CA PHE A 234 -1.66 5.02 3.01
C PHE A 234 -1.72 3.56 2.54
N VAL A 235 -2.46 3.28 1.47
CA VAL A 235 -2.46 1.95 0.84
C VAL A 235 -1.07 1.60 0.33
N LEU A 236 -0.41 2.52 -0.39
CA LEU A 236 0.95 2.32 -0.90
C LEU A 236 1.97 2.13 0.24
N TYR A 237 1.89 2.97 1.29
CA TYR A 237 2.70 2.84 2.51
C TYR A 237 2.55 1.44 3.12
N THR A 238 1.32 0.99 3.31
CA THR A 238 1.02 -0.32 3.89
C THR A 238 1.59 -1.45 3.04
N VAL A 239 1.47 -1.37 1.71
CA VAL A 239 2.05 -2.35 0.78
C VAL A 239 3.56 -2.42 0.93
N PHE A 240 4.26 -1.28 0.96
CA PHE A 240 5.72 -1.25 1.15
C PHE A 240 6.16 -1.73 2.51
N LEU A 241 5.52 -1.23 3.58
CA LEU A 241 5.85 -1.59 4.95
C LEU A 241 5.65 -3.09 5.17
N TRP A 242 4.47 -3.61 4.85
CA TRP A 242 4.14 -5.03 5.03
C TRP A 242 5.09 -5.94 4.23
N THR A 243 5.34 -5.59 2.96
CA THR A 243 6.21 -6.39 2.10
C THR A 243 7.67 -6.32 2.56
N GLY A 244 8.14 -5.15 3.00
CA GLY A 244 9.49 -4.96 3.55
C GLY A 244 9.70 -5.74 4.85
N LEU A 245 8.77 -5.62 5.80
CA LEU A 245 8.80 -6.37 7.06
C LEU A 245 8.78 -7.88 6.81
N SER A 246 7.97 -8.37 5.87
CA SER A 246 7.92 -9.80 5.52
C SER A 246 9.26 -10.33 4.98
N HIS A 247 10.06 -9.49 4.32
CA HIS A 247 11.39 -9.90 3.83
C HIS A 247 12.45 -9.90 4.93
N ILE A 248 12.31 -9.03 5.93
CA ILE A 248 13.25 -8.94 7.07
C ILE A 248 12.92 -10.00 8.12
N PHE A 249 11.65 -10.10 8.50
CA PHE A 249 11.14 -11.01 9.53
C PHE A 249 10.47 -12.22 8.87
N THR A 250 11.24 -13.18 8.38
CA THR A 250 10.66 -14.50 8.10
C THR A 250 10.78 -15.41 9.31
N PRO A 251 9.73 -16.17 9.65
CA PRO A 251 9.87 -17.30 10.55
C PRO A 251 10.86 -18.33 9.98
N TYR A 252 11.70 -18.89 10.84
CA TYR A 252 12.87 -19.70 10.50
C TYR A 252 12.56 -21.02 9.74
N ASN A 253 11.30 -21.47 9.65
CA ASN A 253 10.98 -22.89 9.40
C ASN A 253 9.89 -23.18 8.35
N VAL A 254 9.83 -22.50 7.19
CA VAL A 254 8.66 -22.67 6.27
C VAL A 254 8.95 -22.89 4.79
N CYS A 255 10.21 -22.96 4.35
CA CYS A 255 10.52 -23.52 3.03
C CYS A 255 10.78 -25.02 3.18
N PHE A 256 9.72 -25.80 3.13
CA PHE A 256 9.85 -27.23 2.86
C PHE A 256 10.20 -27.38 1.39
N TYR A 257 11.37 -27.97 1.13
CA TYR A 257 11.80 -28.43 -0.20
C TYR A 257 10.83 -29.48 -0.75
#